data_AF-A0A3D4D2K6-F1
#
_entry.id   AF-A0A3D4D2K6-F1
#
_cell.length_a   1.000
_cell.length_b   1.000
_cell.length_c   1.000
_cell.angle_alpha   90.00
_cell.angle_beta   90.00
_cell.angle_gamma   90.00
#
_symmetry.space_group_name_H-M   'P 1'
#
loop_
_entity.id
_entity.type
_entity.pdbx_description
1 polymer ?
#
loop_
_entity_poly.entity_id
_entity_poly.type
_entity_poly.pdbx_seq_one_letter_code
_entity_poly.pdbx_strand_id
1 'polypeptide(L)' 'MESLEDRYPREKGKFYLVCDFAEIDGVVGRDVPDPIGGGFRAYEEVASVLDRAMEGILGFLRSERARSEE' A
#
# COMPACT_ATOMS: atom_id res chain seq x y z
N MET A 1 -5.57 18.53 5.31
CA MET A 1 -5.94 17.52 4.31
C MET A 1 -6.70 16.45 5.05
N GLU A 2 -7.88 16.06 4.59
CA GLU A 2 -8.71 15.03 5.23
C GLU A 2 -8.26 13.65 4.75
N SER A 3 -8.09 12.69 5.65
CA SER A 3 -7.72 11.32 5.27
C SER A 3 -8.93 10.55 4.71
N LEU A 4 -8.69 9.42 4.04
CA LEU A 4 -9.79 8.55 3.59
C LEU A 4 -10.60 8.02 4.79
N GLU A 5 -9.97 7.81 5.93
CA GLU A 5 -10.64 7.32 7.15
C GLU A 5 -11.59 8.37 7.74
N ASP A 6 -11.19 9.65 7.71
CA ASP A 6 -12.03 10.75 8.20
C ASP A 6 -13.27 10.93 7.29
N ARG A 7 -13.07 10.79 5.98
CA ARG A 7 -14.12 10.93 4.98
C ARG A 7 -15.08 9.74 4.93
N TYR A 8 -14.61 8.54 5.25
CA TYR A 8 -15.35 7.28 5.17
C TYR A 8 -15.18 6.43 6.44
N PRO A 9 -15.73 6.88 7.59
CA PRO A 9 -15.47 6.28 8.88
C PRO A 9 -16.04 4.86 9.04
N ARG A 10 -17.08 4.50 8.26
CA ARG A 10 -17.68 3.15 8.30
C ARG A 10 -16.81 2.11 7.59
N GLU A 11 -15.95 2.56 6.68
CA GLU A 11 -15.09 1.75 5.83
C GLU A 11 -13.64 1.74 6.33
N LYS A 12 -13.33 2.35 7.48
CA LYS A 12 -11.97 2.52 8.00
C LYS A 12 -11.11 1.25 7.93
N GLY A 13 -11.67 0.09 8.29
CA GLY A 13 -10.98 -1.20 8.24
C GLY A 13 -10.65 -1.73 6.83
N LYS A 14 -10.97 -0.98 5.78
CA LYS A 14 -10.66 -1.32 4.37
C LYS A 14 -9.52 -0.49 3.80
N PHE A 15 -9.05 0.54 4.49
CA PHE A 15 -7.96 1.40 4.03
C PHE A 15 -6.64 0.91 4.61
N TYR A 16 -5.64 0.79 3.75
CA TYR A 16 -4.29 0.33 4.08
C TYR A 16 -3.29 1.15 3.25
N LEU A 17 -2.09 1.40 3.79
CA LEU A 17 -0.99 1.91 2.99
C LEU A 17 -0.40 0.78 2.16
N VAL A 18 0.11 1.10 0.97
CA VAL A 18 0.78 0.10 0.11
C VAL A 18 1.97 -0.52 0.84
N CYS A 19 2.77 0.28 1.56
CA CYS A 19 3.91 -0.20 2.33
C CYS A 19 3.53 -0.84 3.68
N ASP A 20 2.24 -1.00 4.00
CA ASP A 20 1.85 -1.92 5.09
C ASP A 20 2.09 -3.39 4.67
N PHE A 21 2.16 -3.64 3.36
CA PHE A 21 2.31 -4.97 2.77
C PHE A 21 3.75 -5.32 2.39
N ALA A 22 4.71 -4.42 2.58
CA ALA A 22 6.13 -4.68 2.38
C ALA A 22 6.99 -3.82 3.29
N GLU A 23 8.05 -4.42 3.83
CA GLU A 23 9.14 -3.68 4.45
C GLU A 23 10.02 -3.06 3.37
N ILE A 24 10.15 -1.74 3.36
CA ILE A 24 10.97 -0.99 2.41
C ILE A 24 12.03 -0.23 3.22
N ASP A 25 13.31 -0.57 2.99
CA ASP A 25 14.46 -0.01 3.70
C ASP A 25 14.41 -0.17 5.23
N GLY A 26 13.89 -1.30 5.73
CA GLY A 26 13.76 -1.54 7.17
C GLY A 26 12.52 -0.91 7.81
N VAL A 27 11.65 -0.27 7.02
CA VAL A 27 10.49 0.47 7.51
C VAL A 27 9.20 -0.09 6.90
N VAL A 28 8.23 -0.38 7.76
CA VAL A 28 6.85 -0.74 7.40
C VAL A 28 5.94 0.48 7.58
N GLY A 29 4.94 0.65 6.72
CA GLY A 29 3.94 1.71 6.85
C GLY A 29 4.44 3.11 6.44
N ARG A 30 5.50 3.19 5.64
CA ARG A 30 5.93 4.46 5.01
C ARG A 30 5.10 4.79 3.77
N ASP A 31 4.99 6.07 3.42
CA ASP A 31 4.36 6.46 2.16
C ASP A 31 5.19 6.02 0.94
N VAL A 32 4.50 5.82 -0.18
CA VAL A 32 5.12 5.71 -1.50
C VAL A 32 5.49 7.13 -1.95
N PRO A 33 6.74 7.40 -2.38
CA PRO A 33 7.13 8.73 -2.83
C PRO A 33 6.35 9.15 -4.08
N ASP A 34 6.04 10.45 -4.20
CA ASP A 34 5.43 11.00 -5.42
C ASP A 34 6.53 11.22 -6.49
N PRO A 35 6.48 10.54 -7.65
CA PRO A 35 7.52 10.66 -8.66
C PRO A 35 7.38 11.90 -9.54
N ILE A 36 6.29 12.67 -9.43
CA ILE A 36 6.02 13.83 -10.29
C ILE A 36 7.15 14.86 -10.18
N GLY A 37 7.72 15.22 -11.33
CA GLY A 37 8.84 16.17 -11.41
C GLY A 37 10.22 15.60 -11.05
N GLY A 38 10.31 14.36 -10.57
CA GLY A 38 11.58 13.71 -10.19
C GLY A 38 12.36 13.05 -11.34
N GLY A 39 11.79 13.03 -12.55
CA GLY A 39 12.39 12.38 -13.71
C GLY A 39 12.42 10.85 -13.59
N PHE A 40 13.10 10.19 -14.52
CA PHE A 40 13.03 8.73 -14.70
C PHE A 40 13.35 7.92 -13.44
N ARG A 41 14.39 8.29 -12.69
CA ARG A 41 14.80 7.57 -11.47
C ARG A 41 13.73 7.56 -10.38
N ALA A 42 12.97 8.64 -10.24
CA ALA A 42 11.88 8.70 -9.26
C ALA A 42 10.76 7.70 -9.60
N TYR A 43 10.48 7.52 -10.89
CA TYR A 43 9.53 6.50 -11.35
C TYR A 43 10.06 5.08 -11.14
N GLU A 44 11.35 4.83 -11.35
CA GLU A 44 11.97 3.52 -11.07
C GLU A 44 11.91 3.17 -9.57
N GLU A 45 12.17 4.14 -8.69
CA GLU A 45 12.06 3.96 -7.25
C GLU A 45 10.62 3.58 -6.85
N VAL A 46 9.63 4.34 -7.33
CA VAL A 46 8.21 4.03 -7.09
C VAL A 46 7.84 2.65 -7.63
N ALA A 47 8.28 2.32 -8.85
CA ALA A 47 8.02 1.00 -9.43
C ALA A 47 8.59 -0.13 -8.55
N SER A 48 9.81 0.02 -8.04
CA SER A 48 10.43 -0.97 -7.14
C SER A 48 9.68 -1.11 -5.81
N VAL A 49 9.21 0.00 -5.24
CA VAL A 49 8.39 -0.02 -4.01
C VAL A 49 7.08 -0.76 -4.23
N LEU A 50 6.37 -0.43 -5.33
CA LEU A 50 5.11 -1.08 -5.66
C LEU A 50 5.29 -2.57 -5.92
N ASP A 51 6.33 -2.96 -6.67
CA ASP A 51 6.61 -4.36 -7.01
C ASP A 51 6.82 -5.23 -5.75
N ARG A 52 7.57 -4.70 -4.76
CA ARG A 52 7.77 -5.38 -3.47
C ARG A 52 6.48 -5.54 -2.67
N ALA A 53 5.60 -4.54 -2.70
CA ALA A 53 4.32 -4.58 -1.98
C ALA A 53 3.29 -5.53 -2.61
N MET A 54 3.37 -5.79 -3.92
CA MET A 54 2.40 -6.61 -4.64
C MET A 54 2.23 -8.01 -4.06
N GLU A 55 3.32 -8.66 -3.65
CA GLU A 55 3.26 -10.01 -3.08
C GLU A 55 2.45 -10.03 -1.76
N GLY A 56 2.69 -9.05 -0.88
CA GLY A 56 1.97 -8.91 0.37
C GLY A 56 0.49 -8.60 0.17
N ILE A 57 0.16 -7.73 -0.79
CA ILE A 57 -1.23 -7.41 -1.16
C ILE A 57 -1.95 -8.68 -1.67
N LEU A 58 -1.33 -9.45 -2.55
CA LEU A 58 -1.91 -10.70 -3.05
C LEU A 58 -2.12 -11.72 -1.93
N GLY A 59 -1.18 -11.82 -0.99
CA GLY A 59 -1.31 -12.66 0.20
C GLY A 59 -2.49 -12.23 1.08
N PHE A 60 -2.62 -10.94 1.33
CA PHE A 60 -3.73 -10.37 2.09
C PHE A 60 -5.08 -10.66 1.44
N LEU A 61 -5.24 -10.39 0.13
CA LEU A 61 -6.49 -10.62 -0.60
C LEU A 61 -6.91 -12.09 -0.60
N ARG A 62 -5.94 -13.02 -0.74
CA ARG A 62 -6.20 -14.46 -0.64
C ARG A 62 -6.71 -14.84 0.75
N SER A 63 -6.13 -14.26 1.81
CA SER A 63 -6.56 -14.51 3.18
C SER A 63 -7.95 -13.95 3.50
N GLU A 64 -8.27 -12.75 3.01
CA GLU A 64 -9.59 -12.12 3.14
C GLU A 64 -10.67 -12.92 2.41
N ARG A 65 -10.35 -13.44 1.21
CA ARG A 65 -11.25 -14.30 0.47
C ARG A 65 -11.58 -15.58 1.25
N ALA A 66 -10.58 -16.23 1.84
CA ALA A 66 -10.80 -17.42 2.66
C ALA A 66 -11.71 -17.13 3.86
N ARG A 67 -11.49 -16.00 4.57
CA ARG A 67 -12.34 -15.56 5.69
C ARG A 67 -13.79 -15.26 5.30
N SER A 68 -14.03 -14.90 4.04
CA SER A 68 -15.37 -14.55 3.54
C SER A 68 -16.17 -15.78 3.08
N GLU A 69 -15.51 -16.93 2.94
CA GLU A 69 -16.11 -18.21 2.52
C GLU A 69 -16.40 -19.15 3.72
N GLU A 70 -16.02 -18.74 4.94
CA GLU A 70 -16.36 -19.38 6.23
C GLU A 70 -17.66 -18.82 6.83
#